data_AF-A0A524ICZ7-F1
#
_entry.id   AF-A0A524ICZ7-F1
#
_cell.length_a   1.000
_cell.length_b   1.000
_cell.length_c   1.000
_cell.angle_alpha   90.00
_cell.angle_beta   90.00
_cell.angle_gamma   90.00
#
_symmetry.space_group_name_H-M   'P 1'
#
loop_
_entity.id
_entity.type
_entity.pdbx_description
1 polymer ?
#
loop_
_entity_poly.entity_id
_entity_poly.type
_entity_poly.pdbx_seq_one_letter_code
_entity_poly.pdbx_strand_id
1 'polypeptide(L)' 'MDNLIIVGSVSDNPFVDDMVQHLRQHEDYSDLISLKSFLNTEFCPRFIVDENDWDLIGRK' A
#
# COMPACT_ATOMS: atom_id res chain seq x y z
N MET A 1 -15.26 3.24 -10.18
CA MET A 1 -13.94 3.63 -9.63
C MET A 1 -13.28 2.41 -9.00
N ASP A 2 -13.66 1.21 -9.43
CA ASP A 2 -13.65 0.04 -8.55
C ASP A 2 -12.28 -0.67 -8.54
N ASN A 3 -11.36 -0.16 -9.37
CA ASN A 3 -9.99 -0.66 -9.55
C ASN A 3 -8.95 0.41 -9.21
N LEU A 4 -9.27 1.34 -8.30
CA LEU A 4 -8.35 2.36 -7.81
C LEU A 4 -8.08 2.12 -6.33
N ILE A 5 -6.81 1.93 -5.98
CA ILE A 5 -6.34 1.91 -4.60
C ILE A 5 -5.33 3.03 -4.42
N ILE A 6 -5.55 3.84 -3.40
CA ILE A 6 -4.60 4.84 -2.92
C ILE A 6 -3.75 4.22 -1.83
N VAL A 7 -2.43 4.40 -1.97
CA VAL A 7 -1.42 3.96 -1.00
C VAL A 7 -0.52 5.13 -0.62
N GLY A 8 -0.05 5.14 0.62
CA GLY A 8 0.96 6.09 1.10
C GLY A 8 2.38 5.59 0.88
N SER A 9 3.31 6.50 0.56
CA SER A 9 4.75 6.22 0.58
C SER A 9 5.41 6.52 1.93
N VAL A 10 4.62 6.94 2.91
CA VAL A 10 5.02 7.24 4.28
C VAL A 10 3.98 6.61 5.18
N SER A 11 4.42 5.89 6.21
CA SER A 11 3.55 5.29 7.21
C SER A 11 2.77 6.38 7.95
N ASP A 12 1.50 6.12 8.24
CA ASP A 12 0.61 6.98 9.04
C ASP A 12 0.54 8.42 8.52
N ASN A 13 0.38 8.59 7.20
CA ASN A 13 0.28 9.91 6.59
C ASN A 13 -1.18 10.42 6.61
N PRO A 14 -1.49 11.46 7.40
CA PRO A 14 -2.88 11.94 7.57
C PRO A 14 -3.51 12.45 6.28
N PHE A 15 -2.71 12.94 5.34
CA PHE A 15 -3.23 13.39 4.03
C PHE A 15 -3.73 12.21 3.19
N VAL A 16 -3.05 11.06 3.27
CA VAL A 16 -3.47 9.84 2.57
C VAL A 16 -4.74 9.30 3.22
N ASP A 17 -4.82 9.31 4.55
CA ASP A 17 -5.99 8.84 5.30
C ASP A 17 -7.23 9.68 4.95
N ASP A 18 -7.09 11.00 4.88
CA ASP A 18 -8.18 11.90 4.45
C ASP A 18 -8.64 11.59 3.02
N MET A 19 -7.71 11.32 2.10
CA MET A 19 -8.03 10.96 0.71
C MET A 19 -8.75 9.61 0.61
N VAL A 20 -8.26 8.59 1.33
CA VAL A 20 -8.85 7.24 1.41
C VAL A 20 -10.27 7.33 1.97
N GLN A 21 -10.47 8.09 3.04
CA GLN A 21 -11.78 8.33 3.63
C GLN A 21 -12.72 9.06 2.66
N HIS A 22 -12.24 10.10 1.97
CA HIS A 22 -13.03 10.86 1.00
C HIS A 22 -13.49 9.99 -0.17
N LEU A 23 -12.63 9.09 -0.65
CA LEU A 23 -12.91 8.19 -1.76
C LEU A 23 -13.64 6.91 -1.34
N ARG A 24 -13.93 6.74 -0.04
CA ARG A 24 -14.59 5.55 0.53
C ARG A 24 -13.86 4.25 0.20
N GLN A 25 -12.53 4.29 0.16
CA GLN A 25 -11.73 3.07 0.05
C GLN A 25 -11.81 2.31 1.38
N HIS A 26 -12.27 1.06 1.31
CA HIS A 26 -12.45 0.20 2.49
C HIS A 26 -11.23 -0.67 2.80
N GLU A 27 -10.33 -0.87 1.83
CA GLU A 27 -9.09 -1.61 2.02
C GLU A 27 -8.07 -0.75 2.77
N ASP A 28 -7.48 -1.33 3.83
CA ASP A 28 -6.33 -0.75 4.51
C ASP A 28 -5.09 -0.89 3.62
N TYR A 29 -4.46 0.23 3.27
CA TYR A 29 -3.30 0.22 2.39
C TYR A 29 -2.06 -0.37 3.06
N SER A 30 -1.98 -0.36 4.40
CA SER A 30 -0.86 -0.93 5.16
C SER A 30 -0.78 -2.46 5.00
N ASP A 31 -1.92 -3.12 4.71
CA ASP A 31 -2.00 -4.55 4.38
C ASP A 31 -1.54 -4.87 2.95
N LEU A 32 -1.38 -3.85 2.09
CA LEU A 32 -1.05 -4.01 0.68
C LEU A 32 0.40 -3.66 0.37
N ILE A 33 1.00 -2.72 1.10
CA ILE A 33 2.34 -2.22 0.82
C ILE A 33 3.22 -2.20 2.07
N SER A 34 4.39 -2.81 1.95
CA SER A 34 5.48 -2.73 2.92
C SER A 34 6.42 -1.59 2.54
N LEU A 35 6.68 -0.70 3.49
CA LEU A 35 7.60 0.42 3.31
C LEU A 35 8.88 0.15 4.11
N LYS A 36 10.02 0.15 3.44
CA LYS A 36 11.33 -0.06 4.08
C LYS A 36 12.36 0.95 3.58
N SER A 37 13.14 1.50 4.50
CA SER A 37 14.35 2.26 4.17
C SER A 37 15.57 1.41 4.51
N PHE A 38 16.47 1.24 3.54
CA PHE A 38 17.72 0.53 3.75
C PHE A 38 18.79 1.45 4.38
N LEU A 39 19.85 0.86 4.94
CA LEU A 39 20.93 1.61 5.57
C LEU A 39 21.69 2.52 4.58
N ASN A 40 21.72 2.15 3.30
CA ASN A 40 22.26 2.97 2.21
C ASN A 40 21.31 4.09 1.75
N THR A 41 20.24 4.37 2.51
CA THR A 41 19.21 5.40 2.25
C THR A 41 18.26 5.11 1.09
N GLU A 42 18.37 3.95 0.44
CA GLU A 42 17.41 3.56 -0.59
C GLU A 42 16.03 3.26 0.03
N PHE A 43 15.00 3.87 -0.56
CA PHE A 43 13.60 3.61 -0.21
C PHE A 43 13.07 2.45 -1.05
N CYS A 44 12.51 1.46 -0.38
CA CYS A 44 12.00 0.23 -0.96
C CYS A 44 10.53 0.02 -0.56
N PRO A 45 9.60 0.60 -1.34
CA PRO A 45 8.19 0.25 -1.25
C PRO A 45 7.96 -1.08 -2.00
N ARG A 46 7.26 -2.02 -1.37
CA ARG A 46 6.99 -3.34 -1.94
C ARG A 46 5.55 -3.77 -1.66
N PHE A 47 4.82 -4.22 -2.68
CA PHE A 47 3.53 -4.86 -2.46
C PHE A 47 3.69 -6.19 -1.71
N ILE A 48 2.85 -6.39 -0.71
CA ILE A 48 2.83 -7.62 0.08
C ILE A 48 2.36 -8.76 -0.82
N VAL A 49 3.11 -9.87 -0.80
CA VAL A 49 2.83 -11.09 -1.57
C VAL A 49 1.88 -11.94 -0.76
N ASP A 50 0.80 -12.44 -1.37
CA ASP A 50 0.05 -13.55 -0.79
C ASP A 50 0.89 -14.83 -0.93
N GLU A 51 1.25 -15.45 0.19
CA GLU A 51 2.07 -16.67 0.21
C GLU A 51 1.40 -17.85 -0.52
N ASN A 52 0.09 -17.77 -0.77
CA ASN A 52 -0.70 -18.77 -1.47
C ASN A 52 -0.90 -18.48 -2.97
N ASP A 53 -0.57 -17.27 -3.43
CA ASP A 53 -0.70 -16.85 -4.83
C ASP A 53 0.56 -16.11 -5.31
N TRP A 54 1.46 -16.90 -5.91
CA TRP A 54 2.71 -16.42 -6.48
C TRP A 54 2.54 -15.88 -7.90
N ASP A 55 1.41 -16.16 -8.55
CA ASP A 55 1.14 -15.78 -9.94
C ASP A 55 0.55 -14.37 -10.02
N LEU A 56 -0.09 -13.89 -8.95
CA LEU A 56 -0.81 -12.61 -8.91
C LEU A 56 -0.41 -11.70 -7.74
N ILE A 57 0.89 -11.59 -7.47
CA ILE A 57 1.44 -10.68 -6.46
C ILE A 57 0.87 -9.26 -6.61
N GLY A 58 0.20 -8.77 -5.56
CA GLY A 58 -0.36 -7.42 -5.50
C GLY A 58 -1.70 -7.22 -6.22
N ARG A 59 -2.38 -8.30 -6.64
CA ARG A 59 -3.78 -8.23 -7.10
C ARG A 59 -4.70 -8.81 -6.02
N LYS A 60 -5.69 -8.02 -5.61
CA LYS A 60 -6.82 -8.42 -4.78
C LYS A 60 -8.10 -8.02 -5.50
#